data_AF-A0A2P4WWP7-F1
#
_entry.id   AF-A0A2P4WWP7-F1
#
_cell.length_a   1.000
_cell.length_b   1.000
_cell.length_c   1.000
_cell.angle_alpha   90.00
_cell.angle_beta   90.00
_cell.angle_gamma   90.00
#
_symmetry.space_group_name_H-M   'P 1'
#
loop_
_entity.id
_entity.type
_entity.pdbx_description
1 polymer ?
#
loop_
_entity_poly.entity_id
_entity_poly.type
_entity_poly.pdbx_seq_one_letter_code
_entity_poly.pdbx_strand_id
1 'polypeptide(L)'
;MNSIADALSKAGFCNVETFLASGNIIFDMPVSTRGGPEPSMLAIEHQVENTLEELFGCHIPVFIRSMHEVAQLGEQVVKSAIAVNVVLVKEELTKQQRNIVETMSTDDDKLELLDNAFVWYSATKMSESPLFKVAFDKKLGVPVTVRALNTLRRIVNKFG
;
A
#
# COMPACT_ATOMS: atom_id res chain seq x y z
N MET A 1 -8.33 0.73 -24.72
CA MET A 1 -8.45 0.60 -23.25
C MET A 1 -8.00 1.91 -22.66
N ASN A 2 -8.82 2.55 -21.83
CA ASN A 2 -8.35 3.71 -21.06
C ASN A 2 -7.38 3.19 -20.00
N SER A 3 -6.24 3.85 -19.83
CA SER A 3 -5.34 3.51 -18.73
C SER A 3 -5.93 3.99 -17.39
N ILE A 4 -5.43 3.47 -16.27
CA ILE A 4 -5.79 3.97 -14.93
C ILE A 4 -5.46 5.46 -14.81
N ALA A 5 -4.31 5.89 -15.35
CA ALA A 5 -3.90 7.28 -15.34
C ALA A 5 -4.89 8.17 -16.11
N ASP A 6 -5.36 7.73 -17.29
CA ASP A 6 -6.35 8.47 -18.07
C ASP A 6 -7.70 8.55 -17.35
N ALA A 7 -8.14 7.46 -16.72
CA ALA A 7 -9.40 7.41 -16.00
C ALA A 7 -9.40 8.37 -14.79
N LEU A 8 -8.33 8.33 -13.99
CA LEU A 8 -8.20 9.23 -12.83
C LEU A 8 -8.00 10.69 -13.26
N SER A 9 -7.25 10.95 -14.33
CA SER A 9 -7.13 12.32 -14.86
C SER A 9 -8.50 12.89 -15.28
N LYS A 10 -9.36 12.07 -15.91
CA LYS A 10 -10.75 12.46 -16.23
C LYS A 10 -11.62 12.65 -14.99
N ALA A 11 -11.33 11.90 -13.91
CA ALA A 11 -11.98 12.07 -12.62
C ALA A 11 -11.49 13.31 -11.85
N GLY A 12 -10.53 14.08 -12.39
CA GLY A 12 -10.06 15.34 -11.82
C GLY A 12 -8.77 15.25 -11.00
N PHE A 13 -8.09 14.11 -11.01
CA PHE A 13 -6.77 13.97 -10.39
C PHE A 13 -5.68 14.59 -11.27
N CYS A 14 -4.67 15.19 -10.65
CA CYS A 14 -3.56 15.83 -11.34
C CYS A 14 -2.28 14.98 -11.26
N ASN A 15 -1.44 15.10 -12.29
CA ASN A 15 -0.13 14.45 -12.38
C ASN A 15 -0.17 12.94 -12.09
N VAL A 16 -1.18 12.26 -12.62
CA VAL A 16 -1.39 10.83 -12.38
C VAL A 16 -0.38 9.99 -13.15
N GLU A 17 0.42 9.21 -12.41
CA GLU A 17 1.35 8.23 -12.96
C GLU A 17 1.12 6.85 -12.33
N THR A 18 1.41 5.79 -13.11
CA THR A 18 1.51 4.43 -12.57
C THR A 18 2.96 4.01 -12.47
N PHE A 19 3.32 3.25 -11.43
CA PHE A 19 4.70 2.83 -11.19
C PHE A 19 4.82 1.33 -10.96
N LEU A 20 5.71 0.68 -11.73
CA LEU A 20 5.91 -0.79 -11.72
C LEU A 20 4.58 -1.55 -11.89
N ALA A 21 3.94 -1.32 -13.04
CA ALA A 21 2.57 -1.76 -13.37
C ALA A 21 1.47 -0.97 -12.64
N SER A 22 0.22 -1.42 -12.77
CA SER A 22 -0.99 -0.74 -12.25
C SER A 22 -1.13 -0.74 -10.72
N GLY A 23 -0.24 -1.44 -10.00
CA GLY A 23 -0.36 -1.63 -8.56
C GLY A 23 0.11 -0.46 -7.69
N ASN A 24 0.70 0.58 -8.28
CA ASN A 24 1.07 1.81 -7.57
C ASN A 24 0.67 3.00 -8.43
N ILE A 25 -0.15 3.89 -7.85
CA ILE A 25 -0.68 5.08 -8.51
C ILE A 25 -0.17 6.27 -7.70
N ILE A 26 0.49 7.20 -8.39
CA ILE A 26 1.02 8.44 -7.82
C ILE A 26 0.21 9.57 -8.44
N PHE A 27 -0.23 10.52 -7.62
CA PHE A 27 -0.97 11.70 -8.03
C PHE A 27 -0.79 12.81 -7.00
N ASP A 28 -1.04 14.05 -7.41
CA ASP A 28 -1.01 15.19 -6.49
C ASP A 28 -2.30 15.24 -5.66
N MET A 29 -2.18 15.52 -4.37
CA MET A 29 -3.34 15.72 -3.50
C MET A 29 -4.26 16.80 -4.09
N PRO A 30 -5.56 16.50 -4.30
CA PRO A 30 -6.49 17.49 -4.80
C PRO A 30 -6.53 18.69 -3.85
N VAL A 31 -6.35 19.90 -4.40
CA VAL A 31 -6.41 21.17 -3.64
C VAL A 31 -7.76 21.83 -3.84
N SER A 32 -8.39 22.29 -2.76
CA SER A 32 -9.70 22.95 -2.81
C SER A 32 -9.59 24.34 -3.46
N THR A 33 -9.95 24.46 -4.74
CA THR A 33 -9.81 25.71 -5.53
C THR A 33 -10.79 26.83 -5.13
N ARG A 34 -11.76 26.58 -4.24
CA ARG A 34 -12.83 27.54 -3.88
C ARG A 34 -12.96 27.80 -2.37
N GLY A 35 -11.87 27.67 -1.61
CA GLY A 35 -11.88 27.94 -0.16
C GLY A 35 -12.80 27.00 0.65
N GLY A 36 -13.21 25.88 0.06
CA GLY A 36 -13.87 24.80 0.78
C GLY A 36 -12.86 23.96 1.56
N PRO A 37 -13.33 23.06 2.45
CA PRO A 37 -12.44 22.14 3.13
C PRO A 37 -11.69 21.27 2.10
N GLU A 38 -10.44 20.95 2.41
CA GLU A 38 -9.70 19.95 1.65
C GLU A 38 -10.40 18.59 1.77
N PRO A 39 -10.44 17.78 0.69
CA PRO A 39 -11.07 16.48 0.74
C PRO A 39 -10.33 15.58 1.74
N SER A 40 -11.09 14.82 2.55
CA SER A 40 -10.51 13.84 3.45
C SER A 40 -9.87 12.70 2.65
N MET A 41 -8.85 12.04 3.21
CA MET A 41 -8.22 10.87 2.55
C MET A 41 -9.25 9.80 2.18
N LEU A 42 -10.24 9.56 3.05
CA LEU A 42 -11.33 8.62 2.78
C LEU A 42 -12.19 9.02 1.56
N ALA A 43 -12.47 10.32 1.39
CA ALA A 43 -13.20 10.79 0.21
C ALA A 43 -12.41 10.56 -1.08
N ILE A 44 -11.09 10.77 -1.02
CA ILE A 44 -10.20 10.55 -2.16
C ILE A 44 -10.11 9.05 -2.48
N GLU A 45 -9.97 8.18 -1.47
CA GLU A 45 -9.99 6.73 -1.63
C GLU A 45 -11.28 6.27 -2.34
N HIS A 46 -12.45 6.69 -1.85
CA HIS A 46 -13.71 6.35 -2.48
C HIS A 46 -13.82 6.82 -3.93
N GLN A 47 -13.33 8.01 -4.25
CA GLN A 47 -13.33 8.51 -5.63
C GLN A 47 -12.43 7.67 -6.54
N VAL A 48 -11.25 7.25 -6.06
CA VAL A 48 -10.36 6.34 -6.77
C VAL A 48 -11.03 4.97 -6.95
N GLU A 49 -11.59 4.38 -5.89
CA GLU A 49 -12.27 3.08 -5.94
C GLU A 49 -13.42 3.09 -6.96
N ASN A 50 -14.27 4.11 -6.95
CA ASN A 50 -15.36 4.27 -7.92
C ASN A 50 -14.83 4.38 -9.36
N THR A 51 -13.76 5.15 -9.57
CA THR A 51 -13.15 5.30 -10.90
C THR A 51 -12.57 3.97 -11.40
N LEU A 52 -11.96 3.17 -10.52
CA LEU A 52 -11.44 1.85 -10.84
C LEU A 52 -12.58 0.85 -11.10
N GLU A 53 -13.67 0.92 -10.36
CA GLU A 53 -14.85 0.07 -10.55
C GLU A 53 -15.53 0.34 -11.89
N GLU A 54 -15.68 1.62 -12.28
CA GLU A 54 -16.16 1.99 -13.61
C GLU A 54 -15.25 1.49 -14.74
N LEU A 55 -13.94 1.47 -14.50
CA LEU A 55 -12.95 1.03 -15.50
C LEU A 55 -12.89 -0.48 -15.66
N PHE A 56 -12.95 -1.23 -14.55
CA PHE A 56 -12.72 -2.68 -14.53
C PHE A 56 -13.99 -3.52 -14.35
N GLY A 57 -15.11 -2.91 -13.97
CA GLY A 57 -16.38 -3.58 -13.70
C GLY A 57 -16.41 -4.34 -12.37
N CYS A 58 -15.46 -4.06 -11.47
CA CYS A 58 -15.42 -4.66 -10.14
C CYS A 58 -14.79 -3.70 -9.12
N HIS A 59 -15.25 -3.78 -7.87
CA HIS A 59 -14.70 -3.01 -6.78
C HIS A 59 -13.25 -3.42 -6.47
N ILE A 60 -12.33 -2.46 -6.51
CA ILE A 60 -10.92 -2.64 -6.16
C ILE A 60 -10.61 -1.77 -4.95
N PRO A 61 -10.46 -2.34 -3.74
CA PRO A 61 -10.18 -1.53 -2.56
C PRO A 61 -8.80 -0.87 -2.68
N VAL A 62 -8.73 0.40 -2.27
CA VAL A 62 -7.48 1.16 -2.25
C VAL A 62 -7.26 1.78 -0.88
N PHE A 63 -6.04 2.24 -0.64
CA PHE A 63 -5.75 3.16 0.45
C PHE A 63 -4.68 4.14 0.01
N ILE A 64 -4.70 5.33 0.61
CA ILE A 64 -3.75 6.41 0.28
C ILE A 64 -2.65 6.45 1.34
N ARG A 65 -1.43 6.75 0.88
CA ARG A 65 -0.29 7.11 1.71
C ARG A 65 0.38 8.33 1.12
N SER A 66 0.70 9.29 1.97
CA SER A 66 1.52 10.44 1.59
C SER A 66 2.95 9.99 1.26
N MET A 67 3.64 10.78 0.43
CA MET A 67 5.04 10.50 0.10
C MET A 67 5.94 10.48 1.34
N HIS A 68 5.63 11.32 2.33
CA HIS A 68 6.32 11.33 3.62
C HIS A 68 6.19 9.99 4.37
N GLU A 69 4.99 9.43 4.46
CA GLU A 69 4.79 8.11 5.11
C GLU A 69 5.51 7.00 4.33
N VAL A 70 5.49 7.05 3.01
CA VAL A 70 6.20 6.07 2.16
C VAL A 70 7.72 6.18 2.34
N ALA A 71 8.26 7.39 2.46
CA ALA A 71 9.68 7.63 2.77
C ALA A 71 10.04 7.10 4.16
N GLN A 72 9.25 7.42 5.18
CA GLN A 72 9.46 6.95 6.54
C GLN A 72 9.48 5.42 6.62
N LEU A 73 8.55 4.73 5.94
CA LEU A 73 8.56 3.27 5.84
C LEU A 73 9.81 2.73 5.13
N GLY A 74 10.27 3.42 4.08
CA GLY A 74 11.48 3.04 3.34
C GLY A 74 12.77 3.15 4.16
N GLU A 75 12.83 4.13 5.07
CA GLU A 75 13.98 4.45 5.92
C GLU A 75 14.01 3.65 7.22
N GLN A 76 12.84 3.46 7.87
CA GLN A 76 12.71 2.75 9.14
C GLN A 76 13.17 1.29 9.05
N VAL A 77 13.01 0.67 7.87
CA VAL A 77 13.40 -0.73 7.64
C VAL A 77 14.88 -0.84 7.31
N VAL A 78 15.69 -1.03 8.34
CA VAL A 78 17.17 -1.15 8.24
C VAL A 78 17.67 -2.59 8.12
N LYS A 79 16.90 -3.57 8.60
CA LYS A 79 17.30 -4.98 8.58
C LYS A 79 17.25 -5.53 7.15
N SER A 80 18.21 -6.38 6.81
CA SER A 80 18.27 -7.06 5.51
C SER A 80 17.90 -8.53 5.62
N ALA A 81 17.30 -9.06 4.55
CA ALA A 81 16.99 -10.46 4.35
C ALA A 81 17.02 -10.76 2.84
N ILE A 82 16.81 -12.02 2.41
CA ILE A 82 16.76 -12.35 0.98
C ILE A 82 15.60 -11.62 0.29
N ALA A 83 14.44 -11.56 0.94
CA ALA A 83 13.34 -10.71 0.52
C ALA A 83 12.80 -9.91 1.71
N VAL A 84 12.61 -8.61 1.51
CA VAL A 84 12.00 -7.71 2.51
C VAL A 84 10.78 -7.06 1.89
N ASN A 85 9.63 -7.34 2.48
CA ASN A 85 8.34 -6.80 2.06
C ASN A 85 7.74 -5.96 3.19
N VAL A 86 7.04 -4.91 2.82
CA VAL A 86 6.19 -4.14 3.71
C VAL A 86 4.74 -4.52 3.40
N VAL A 87 4.04 -5.00 4.42
CA VAL A 87 2.61 -5.27 4.35
C VAL A 87 1.90 -4.04 4.90
N LEU A 88 1.35 -3.26 3.98
CA LEU A 88 0.58 -2.06 4.27
C LEU A 88 -0.84 -2.47 4.67
N VAL A 89 -1.35 -1.91 5.77
CA VAL A 89 -2.71 -2.16 6.26
C VAL A 89 -3.55 -0.90 6.10
N LYS A 90 -4.78 -0.99 5.61
CA LYS A 90 -5.62 0.21 5.40
C LYS A 90 -5.89 0.96 6.72
N GLU A 91 -6.08 0.21 7.80
CA GLU A 91 -6.43 0.70 9.14
C GLU A 91 -5.38 0.27 10.17
N GLU A 92 -5.29 0.99 11.28
CA GLU A 92 -4.42 0.61 12.39
C GLU A 92 -4.84 -0.75 12.97
N LEU A 93 -3.87 -1.64 13.17
CA LEU A 93 -4.14 -2.96 13.74
C LEU A 93 -4.49 -2.85 15.22
N THR A 94 -5.62 -3.44 15.60
CA THR A 94 -5.98 -3.67 17.00
C THR A 94 -4.95 -4.54 17.71
N LYS A 95 -4.93 -4.51 19.05
CA LYS A 95 -4.06 -5.39 19.85
C LYS A 95 -4.21 -6.87 19.49
N GLN A 96 -5.43 -7.34 19.22
CA GLN A 96 -5.68 -8.72 18.83
C GLN A 96 -5.05 -9.03 17.46
N GLN A 97 -5.20 -8.15 16.48
CA GLN A 97 -4.59 -8.32 15.15
C GLN A 97 -3.07 -8.26 15.21
N ARG A 98 -2.50 -7.36 16.03
CA ARG A 98 -1.05 -7.29 16.29
C ARG A 98 -0.51 -8.60 16.85
N ASN A 99 -1.18 -9.19 17.84
CA ASN A 99 -0.80 -10.50 18.36
C ASN A 99 -0.87 -11.61 17.27
N ILE A 100 -1.87 -11.57 16.38
CA ILE A 100 -1.96 -12.52 15.26
C ILE A 100 -0.71 -12.40 14.38
N VAL A 101 -0.32 -11.19 13.98
CA VAL A 101 0.90 -10.95 13.18
C VAL A 101 2.13 -11.52 13.86
N GLU A 102 2.34 -11.25 15.14
CA GLU A 102 3.52 -11.74 15.87
C GLU A 102 3.60 -13.27 15.88
N THR A 103 2.46 -13.93 16.11
CA THR A 103 2.38 -15.41 16.15
C THR A 103 2.52 -16.09 14.80
N MET A 104 2.46 -15.34 13.70
CA MET A 104 2.61 -15.87 12.35
C MET A 104 4.07 -15.97 11.88
N SER A 105 5.03 -15.43 12.64
CA SER A 105 6.45 -15.61 12.33
C SER A 105 6.83 -17.10 12.36
N THR A 106 7.68 -17.52 11.42
CA THR A 106 8.23 -18.87 11.31
C THR A 106 9.75 -18.82 11.55
N ASP A 107 10.45 -19.94 11.38
CA ASP A 107 11.91 -19.96 11.40
C ASP A 107 12.51 -19.19 10.21
N ASP A 108 11.88 -19.30 9.04
CA ASP A 108 12.33 -18.67 7.79
C ASP A 108 11.76 -17.25 7.58
N ASP A 109 10.64 -16.92 8.25
CA ASP A 109 9.95 -15.65 8.08
C ASP A 109 9.77 -14.92 9.41
N LYS A 110 10.29 -13.70 9.50
CA LYS A 110 10.07 -12.83 10.66
C LYS A 110 9.14 -11.68 10.28
N LEU A 111 8.12 -11.47 11.10
CA LEU A 111 7.19 -10.36 11.00
C LEU A 111 7.50 -9.33 12.09
N GLU A 112 7.64 -8.06 11.72
CA GLU A 112 7.93 -6.95 12.62
C GLU A 112 6.84 -5.89 12.49
N LEU A 113 6.11 -5.63 13.59
CA LEU A 113 5.03 -4.65 13.60
C LEU A 113 5.56 -3.22 13.48
N LEU A 114 4.85 -2.41 12.70
CA LEU A 114 4.95 -0.95 12.64
C LEU A 114 3.58 -0.35 13.02
N ASP A 115 3.41 0.97 12.93
CA ASP A 115 2.15 1.62 13.29
C ASP A 115 1.02 1.24 12.33
N ASN A 116 1.19 1.55 11.04
CA ASN A 116 0.20 1.30 9.97
C ASN A 116 0.70 0.32 8.89
N ALA A 117 1.62 -0.55 9.28
CA ALA A 117 2.18 -1.60 8.45
C ALA A 117 2.85 -2.67 9.33
N PHE A 118 3.34 -3.73 8.70
CA PHE A 118 4.35 -4.59 9.31
C PHE A 118 5.34 -5.04 8.23
N VAL A 119 6.57 -5.32 8.64
CA VAL A 119 7.63 -5.78 7.76
C VAL A 119 7.66 -7.30 7.80
N TRP A 120 7.81 -7.90 6.63
CA TRP A 120 8.03 -9.32 6.46
C TRP A 120 9.43 -9.54 5.88
N TYR A 121 10.31 -10.10 6.71
CA TYR A 121 11.64 -10.54 6.34
C TYR A 121 11.61 -12.03 6.04
N SER A 122 11.97 -12.41 4.82
CA SER A 122 12.05 -13.80 4.37
C SER A 122 13.51 -14.20 4.18
N ALA A 123 13.90 -15.33 4.77
CA ALA A 123 15.19 -15.97 4.56
C ALA A 123 15.33 -16.60 3.16
N THR A 124 14.25 -16.67 2.39
CA THR A 124 14.21 -17.15 0.99
C THR A 124 13.63 -16.09 0.05
N LYS A 125 13.51 -16.40 -1.26
CA LYS A 125 12.73 -15.54 -2.15
C LYS A 125 11.27 -15.51 -1.71
N MET A 126 10.60 -14.38 -1.92
CA MET A 126 9.21 -14.21 -1.50
C MET A 126 8.29 -15.35 -1.96
N SER A 127 8.45 -15.87 -3.17
CA SER A 127 7.62 -16.97 -3.72
C SER A 127 7.86 -18.35 -3.08
N GLU A 128 9.00 -18.51 -2.39
CA GLU A 128 9.43 -19.77 -1.77
C GLU A 128 9.09 -19.80 -0.27
N SER A 129 8.73 -18.65 0.30
CA SER A 129 8.41 -18.53 1.72
C SER A 129 7.11 -19.25 2.10
N PRO A 130 7.07 -19.88 3.30
CA PRO A 130 5.85 -20.35 3.94
C PRO A 130 4.72 -19.31 4.00
N LEU A 131 5.05 -18.02 4.15
CA LEU A 131 4.07 -16.93 4.23
C LEU A 131 3.56 -16.44 2.87
N PHE A 132 4.14 -16.88 1.75
CA PHE A 132 3.75 -16.40 0.41
C PHE A 132 2.27 -16.62 0.08
N LYS A 133 1.72 -17.76 0.51
CA LYS A 133 0.33 -18.15 0.22
C LYS A 133 -0.64 -17.71 1.31
N VAL A 134 -0.15 -17.00 2.33
CA VAL A 134 -0.98 -16.54 3.42
C VAL A 134 -1.80 -15.35 2.96
N ALA A 135 -3.12 -15.48 3.04
CA ALA A 135 -4.06 -14.40 2.86
C ALA A 135 -4.09 -13.54 4.14
N PHE A 136 -3.14 -12.60 4.26
CA PHE A 136 -3.01 -11.70 5.40
C PHE A 136 -4.30 -10.89 5.64
N ASP A 137 -4.97 -10.46 4.56
CA ASP A 137 -6.26 -9.80 4.60
C ASP A 137 -7.32 -10.64 5.33
N LYS A 138 -7.44 -11.92 5.00
CA LYS A 138 -8.39 -12.84 5.64
C LYS A 138 -8.02 -13.15 7.08
N LYS A 139 -6.73 -13.26 7.38
CA LYS A 139 -6.22 -13.54 8.73
C LYS A 139 -6.44 -12.38 9.68
N LEU A 140 -6.29 -11.15 9.19
CA LEU A 140 -6.41 -9.93 9.98
C LEU A 140 -7.81 -9.33 9.92
N GLY A 141 -8.62 -9.67 8.92
CA GLY A 141 -9.95 -9.10 8.70
C GLY A 141 -9.92 -7.64 8.22
N VAL A 142 -8.79 -7.18 7.67
CA VAL A 142 -8.61 -5.83 7.13
C VAL A 142 -7.92 -5.88 5.78
N PRO A 143 -8.20 -4.94 4.84
CA PRO A 143 -7.50 -4.90 3.56
C PRO A 143 -5.99 -4.67 3.76
N VAL A 144 -5.20 -5.47 3.04
CA VAL A 144 -3.73 -5.36 3.07
C VAL A 144 -3.15 -5.32 1.67
N THR A 145 -1.99 -4.72 1.54
CA THR A 145 -1.22 -4.73 0.30
C THR A 145 0.24 -4.99 0.59
N VAL A 146 0.78 -6.04 -0.01
CA VAL A 146 2.19 -6.41 0.12
C VAL A 146 3.00 -5.72 -0.97
N ARG A 147 4.06 -5.01 -0.61
CA ARG A 147 5.01 -4.42 -1.55
C ARG A 147 6.44 -4.72 -1.11
N ALA A 148 7.32 -5.00 -2.07
CA ALA A 148 8.74 -5.09 -1.78
C ALA A 148 9.24 -3.75 -1.23
N LEU A 149 10.11 -3.77 -0.21
CA LEU A 149 10.71 -2.56 0.37
C LEU A 149 11.42 -1.71 -0.70
N ASN A 150 12.05 -2.36 -1.67
CA ASN A 150 12.71 -1.68 -2.79
C ASN A 150 11.71 -0.88 -3.64
N THR A 151 10.46 -1.32 -3.76
CA THR A 151 9.43 -0.57 -4.50
C THR A 151 9.14 0.76 -3.80
N LEU A 152 8.97 0.76 -2.47
CA LEU A 152 8.74 1.99 -1.70
C LEU A 152 9.91 2.97 -1.87
N ARG A 153 11.15 2.49 -1.72
CA ARG A 153 12.35 3.32 -1.90
C ARG A 153 12.46 3.92 -3.31
N ARG A 154 12.08 3.16 -4.34
CA ARG A 154 12.11 3.63 -5.72
C ARG A 154 10.99 4.63 -6.02
N ILE A 155 9.83 4.50 -5.39
CA ILE A 155 8.76 5.50 -5.47
C ILE A 155 9.28 6.82 -4.92
N VAL A 156 9.86 6.82 -3.72
CA VAL A 156 10.41 8.03 -3.08
C VAL A 156 11.54 8.63 -3.91
N ASN A 157 12.47 7.83 -4.40
CA ASN A 157 13.56 8.34 -5.25
C ASN A 157 13.05 9.02 -6.53
N LYS A 158 11.96 8.50 -7.13
CA LYS A 158 11.41 9.06 -8.37
C LYS A 158 10.48 10.26 -8.14
N PHE A 159 9.69 10.24 -7.06
CA PHE A 159 8.54 11.13 -6.89
C PHE A 159 8.54 11.94 -5.59
N GLY A 160 9.50 11.71 -4.68
CA GLY A 160 9.60 12.39 -3.38
C GLY A 160 10.65 13.47 -3.32
#